data_AF-A0A2T4A9H2-F1
#
_entry.id   AF-A0A2T4A9H2-F1
#
_cell.length_a   1.000
_cell.length_b   1.000
_cell.length_c   1.000
_cell.angle_alpha   90.00
_cell.angle_beta   90.00
_cell.angle_gamma   90.00
#
_symmetry.space_group_name_H-M   'P 1'
#
loop_
_entity.id
_entity.type
_entity.pdbx_description
1 polymer ?
#
loop_
_entity_poly.entity_id
_entity_poly.type
_entity_poly.pdbx_seq_one_letter_code
_entity_poly.pdbx_strand_id
1 'polypeptide(L)'
;MAVASTCDALKTPSYMELIVSIVILIGLLISYLPQHYRIISRGTSEGISPYFILLGTTSATAGFANILTVAPSRRAIGCCKELETFECAAGLLGVAQLGTQWLCFTAILVLFLIFFRYREANVPQEELGGESPRWQTAVAVGGLCILHGLVVIALTGVFAIAMPDQLNLWANFLGVMAAVLAAIQYIPQIWMTYHLKHVGSLSIPMMCIQTPGGLLFAASLFMRLGMEGWSTWAIYLLTAAMQGSVLAMGIYYEVARRSEEYAHSYTSSAPQSPIEHHATPQRPYAPRTYSEGWERGLPGPFTGHPERYAETEEDLDDIEEREERAIARENQPLLRPGGIGNPHKNYHSTSRH
;
A
#
# COMPACT_ATOMS: atom_id res chain seq x y z
N MET A 1 -0.43 -10.81 -49.19
CA MET A 1 1.03 -10.78 -48.92
C MET A 1 1.37 -10.24 -47.52
N ALA A 2 0.81 -9.11 -47.07
CA ALA A 2 1.13 -8.54 -45.74
C ALA A 2 0.72 -9.39 -44.51
N VAL A 3 -0.36 -10.17 -44.62
CA VAL A 3 -0.82 -11.06 -43.52
C VAL A 3 0.06 -12.32 -43.41
N ALA A 4 0.40 -12.93 -44.55
CA ALA A 4 1.29 -14.11 -44.60
C ALA A 4 2.68 -13.81 -44.01
N SER A 5 3.28 -12.65 -44.34
CA SER A 5 4.56 -12.22 -43.76
C SER A 5 4.49 -11.93 -42.26
N THR A 6 3.31 -11.57 -41.74
CA THR A 6 3.10 -11.33 -40.30
C THR A 6 3.03 -12.66 -39.55
N CYS A 7 2.29 -13.64 -40.05
CA CYS A 7 2.20 -14.96 -39.42
C CYS A 7 3.51 -15.75 -39.54
N ASP A 8 4.28 -15.56 -40.62
CA ASP A 8 5.61 -16.17 -40.77
C ASP A 8 6.59 -15.72 -39.68
N ALA A 9 6.49 -14.49 -39.18
CA ALA A 9 7.31 -14.01 -38.06
C ALA A 9 6.99 -14.73 -36.74
N LEU A 10 5.79 -15.30 -36.58
CA LEU A 10 5.41 -16.10 -35.41
C LEU A 10 5.86 -17.57 -35.49
N LYS A 11 6.30 -18.05 -36.66
CA LYS A 11 6.80 -19.43 -36.83
C LYS A 11 8.14 -19.69 -36.14
N THR A 12 8.94 -18.64 -35.90
CA THR A 12 10.23 -18.74 -35.21
C THR A 12 10.15 -18.07 -33.84
N PRO A 13 9.54 -18.72 -32.83
CA PRO A 13 9.45 -18.15 -31.49
C PRO A 13 10.84 -17.98 -30.86
N SER A 14 11.07 -16.84 -30.24
CA SER A 14 12.29 -16.60 -29.47
C SER A 14 12.27 -17.46 -28.20
N TYR A 15 13.23 -18.39 -28.08
CA TYR A 15 13.38 -19.24 -26.90
C TYR A 15 13.60 -18.42 -25.61
N MET A 16 14.28 -17.28 -25.71
CA MET A 16 14.49 -16.39 -24.56
C MET A 16 13.17 -15.79 -24.07
N GLU A 17 12.31 -15.30 -24.96
CA GLU A 17 11.00 -14.77 -24.59
C GLU A 17 10.09 -15.85 -24.00
N LEU A 18 10.17 -17.07 -24.53
CA LEU A 18 9.43 -18.22 -24.02
C LEU A 18 9.86 -18.57 -22.60
N ILE A 19 11.17 -18.73 -22.35
CA ILE A 19 11.72 -19.03 -21.02
C ILE A 19 11.33 -17.93 -20.02
N VAL A 20 11.55 -16.67 -20.36
CA VAL A 20 11.20 -15.53 -19.50
C VAL A 20 9.71 -15.54 -19.18
N SER A 21 8.85 -15.83 -20.16
CA SER A 21 7.41 -15.82 -19.96
C SER A 21 6.91 -16.97 -19.09
N ILE A 22 7.51 -18.16 -19.22
CA ILE A 22 7.22 -19.31 -18.35
C ILE A 22 7.64 -19.01 -16.91
N VAL A 23 8.83 -18.44 -16.70
CA VAL A 23 9.31 -18.03 -15.38
C VAL A 23 8.38 -17.00 -14.75
N ILE A 24 7.95 -15.99 -15.51
CA ILE A 24 6.97 -14.99 -15.04
C ILE A 24 5.64 -15.65 -14.67
N LEU A 25 5.13 -16.58 -15.48
CA LEU A 25 3.87 -17.27 -15.22
C LEU A 25 3.92 -18.08 -13.91
N ILE A 26 5.01 -18.84 -13.71
CA ILE A 26 5.25 -19.60 -12.47
C ILE A 26 5.36 -18.64 -11.27
N GLY A 27 6.17 -17.58 -11.39
CA GLY A 27 6.35 -16.58 -10.35
C GLY A 27 5.04 -15.88 -9.96
N LEU A 28 4.16 -15.64 -10.94
CA LEU A 28 2.82 -15.09 -10.73
C LEU A 28 1.98 -16.05 -9.88
N LEU A 29 1.89 -17.32 -10.27
CA LEU A 29 1.11 -18.32 -9.53
C LEU A 29 1.62 -18.47 -8.08
N ILE A 30 2.94 -18.53 -7.89
CA ILE A 30 3.57 -18.58 -6.57
C ILE A 30 3.23 -17.33 -5.75
N SER A 31 3.19 -16.15 -6.37
CA SER A 31 2.88 -14.89 -5.67
C SER A 31 1.43 -14.80 -5.20
N TYR A 32 0.49 -15.36 -5.96
CA TYR A 32 -0.92 -15.36 -5.62
C TYR A 32 -1.28 -16.44 -4.57
N LEU A 33 -0.57 -17.56 -4.54
CA LEU A 33 -0.90 -18.71 -3.70
C LEU A 33 -0.98 -18.38 -2.19
N PRO A 34 -0.02 -17.65 -1.56
CA PRO A 34 -0.12 -17.28 -0.15
C PRO A 34 -1.37 -16.47 0.20
N GLN A 35 -1.81 -15.59 -0.72
CA GLN A 35 -3.01 -14.77 -0.50
C GLN A 35 -4.27 -15.64 -0.50
N HIS A 36 -4.40 -16.55 -1.47
CA HIS A 36 -5.51 -17.50 -1.52
C HIS A 36 -5.52 -18.39 -0.27
N TYR A 37 -4.37 -18.93 0.10
CA TYR A 37 -4.22 -19.75 1.30
C TYR A 37 -4.59 -19.00 2.58
N ARG A 38 -4.18 -17.73 2.72
CA ARG A 38 -4.49 -16.91 3.90
C ARG A 38 -6.00 -16.68 4.04
N ILE A 39 -6.71 -16.42 2.94
CA ILE A 39 -8.16 -16.22 2.97
C ILE A 39 -8.87 -17.53 3.36
N ILE A 40 -8.48 -18.65 2.73
CA ILE A 40 -9.09 -19.97 2.97
C ILE A 40 -8.81 -20.45 4.40
N SER A 41 -7.58 -20.32 4.88
CA SER A 41 -7.19 -20.81 6.22
C SER A 41 -7.80 -19.99 7.35
N ARG A 42 -7.87 -18.65 7.20
CA ARG A 42 -8.55 -17.79 8.19
C ARG A 42 -10.07 -17.98 8.20
N GLY A 43 -10.65 -18.40 7.07
CA GLY A 43 -12.09 -18.54 6.91
C GLY A 43 -12.84 -17.21 7.06
N THR A 44 -12.16 -16.06 6.95
CA THR A 44 -12.76 -14.73 7.04
C THR A 44 -12.05 -13.76 6.11
N SER A 45 -12.80 -12.79 5.60
CA SER A 45 -12.28 -11.68 4.79
C SER A 45 -12.00 -10.42 5.60
N GLU A 46 -12.06 -10.50 6.94
CA GLU A 46 -11.69 -9.41 7.85
C GLU A 46 -10.25 -8.92 7.61
N GLY A 47 -10.12 -7.61 7.41
CA GLY A 47 -8.87 -6.93 7.03
C GLY A 47 -8.65 -6.74 5.53
N ILE A 48 -9.52 -7.26 4.66
CA ILE A 48 -9.46 -6.99 3.21
C ILE A 48 -10.42 -5.85 2.87
N SER A 49 -9.89 -4.76 2.30
CA SER A 49 -10.71 -3.61 1.89
C SER A 49 -11.64 -3.99 0.71
N PRO A 50 -12.97 -3.80 0.84
CA PRO A 50 -13.91 -4.04 -0.27
C PRO A 50 -13.63 -3.16 -1.50
N TYR A 51 -13.15 -1.93 -1.27
CA TYR A 51 -12.76 -1.01 -2.34
C TYR A 51 -11.55 -1.52 -3.13
N PHE A 52 -10.58 -2.15 -2.44
CA PHE A 52 -9.42 -2.77 -3.08
C PHE A 52 -9.85 -3.92 -4.01
N ILE A 53 -10.79 -4.75 -3.56
CA ILE A 53 -11.34 -5.85 -4.37
C ILE A 53 -12.12 -5.32 -5.57
N LEU A 54 -12.96 -4.29 -5.38
CA LEU A 54 -13.73 -3.66 -6.45
C LEU A 54 -12.81 -3.09 -7.53
N LEU A 55 -11.95 -2.14 -7.16
CA LEU A 55 -11.04 -1.46 -8.08
C LEU A 55 -10.09 -2.45 -8.77
N GLY A 56 -9.52 -3.38 -8.01
CA GLY A 56 -8.62 -4.40 -8.52
C GLY A 56 -9.29 -5.33 -9.54
N THR A 57 -10.51 -5.79 -9.25
CA THR A 57 -11.24 -6.70 -10.16
C THR A 57 -11.67 -5.97 -11.43
N THR A 58 -12.18 -4.74 -11.30
CA THR A 58 -12.57 -3.93 -12.47
C THR A 58 -11.37 -3.57 -13.34
N SER A 59 -10.23 -3.22 -12.72
CA SER A 59 -8.98 -2.93 -13.43
C SER A 59 -8.44 -4.18 -14.14
N ALA A 60 -8.40 -5.33 -13.45
CA ALA A 60 -7.95 -6.59 -14.03
C ALA A 60 -8.84 -7.05 -15.20
N THR A 61 -10.16 -6.89 -15.08
CA THR A 61 -11.11 -7.22 -16.16
C THR A 61 -10.90 -6.32 -17.37
N ALA A 62 -10.69 -5.01 -17.14
CA ALA A 62 -10.38 -4.07 -18.20
C ALA A 62 -9.03 -4.36 -18.88
N GLY A 63 -8.01 -4.69 -18.09
CA GLY A 63 -6.68 -5.06 -18.60
C GLY A 63 -6.70 -6.36 -19.41
N PHE A 64 -7.46 -7.36 -18.98
CA PHE A 64 -7.62 -8.60 -19.74
C PHE A 64 -8.40 -8.38 -21.04
N ALA A 65 -9.49 -7.62 -21.01
CA ALA A 65 -10.22 -7.24 -22.22
C ALA A 65 -9.37 -6.38 -23.17
N ASN A 66 -8.50 -5.51 -22.63
CA ASN A 66 -7.55 -4.73 -23.41
C ASN A 66 -6.61 -5.65 -24.20
N ILE A 67 -5.94 -6.62 -23.56
CA ILE A 67 -5.00 -7.48 -24.30
C ILE A 67 -5.68 -8.38 -25.35
N LEU A 68 -6.96 -8.72 -25.18
CA LEU A 68 -7.71 -9.46 -26.17
C LEU A 68 -8.10 -8.62 -27.40
N THR A 69 -8.17 -7.30 -27.25
CA THR A 69 -8.70 -6.38 -28.28
C THR A 69 -7.64 -5.58 -29.02
N VAL A 70 -6.44 -5.44 -28.45
CA VAL A 70 -5.26 -4.81 -29.08
C VAL A 70 -4.88 -5.50 -30.40
N ALA A 71 -4.54 -4.70 -31.42
CA ALA A 71 -4.27 -5.16 -32.78
C ALA A 71 -3.21 -6.28 -32.88
N PRO A 72 -2.01 -6.15 -32.27
CA PRO A 72 -1.02 -7.24 -32.23
C PRO A 72 -1.59 -8.58 -31.74
N SER A 73 -2.32 -8.60 -30.62
CA SER A 73 -2.91 -9.83 -30.08
C SER A 73 -3.97 -10.40 -31.00
N ARG A 74 -4.83 -9.57 -31.60
CA ARG A 74 -5.84 -10.03 -32.56
C ARG A 74 -5.21 -10.66 -33.79
N ARG A 75 -4.12 -10.08 -34.30
CA ARG A 75 -3.35 -10.65 -35.41
C ARG A 75 -2.76 -12.00 -35.03
N ALA A 76 -2.16 -12.12 -33.85
CA ALA A 76 -1.64 -13.39 -33.34
C ALA A 76 -2.73 -14.47 -33.20
N ILE A 77 -3.89 -14.12 -32.61
CA ILE A 77 -5.04 -15.03 -32.50
C ILE A 77 -5.56 -15.45 -33.88
N GLY A 78 -5.56 -14.54 -34.86
CA GLY A 78 -5.94 -14.84 -36.24
C GLY A 78 -4.97 -15.81 -36.93
N CYS A 79 -3.66 -15.64 -36.73
CA CYS A 79 -2.61 -16.49 -37.29
C CYS A 79 -2.63 -17.92 -36.72
N CYS A 80 -3.19 -18.14 -35.53
CA CYS A 80 -3.29 -19.47 -34.92
C CYS A 80 -4.10 -20.49 -35.73
N LYS A 81 -4.84 -20.07 -36.77
CA LYS A 81 -5.50 -21.00 -37.71
C LYS A 81 -4.54 -21.68 -38.69
N GLU A 82 -3.36 -21.07 -38.91
CA GLU A 82 -2.37 -21.50 -39.90
C GLU A 82 -1.06 -21.98 -39.27
N LEU A 83 -0.86 -21.73 -37.97
CA LEU A 83 0.34 -22.08 -37.21
C LEU A 83 0.21 -23.44 -36.51
N GLU A 84 1.35 -24.08 -36.21
CA GLU A 84 1.36 -25.24 -35.33
C GLU A 84 0.98 -24.87 -33.90
N THR A 85 0.53 -25.86 -33.12
CA THR A 85 0.06 -25.67 -31.74
C THR A 85 1.10 -24.98 -30.85
N PHE A 86 2.38 -25.34 -31.01
CA PHE A 86 3.48 -24.77 -30.21
C PHE A 86 3.75 -23.30 -30.56
N GLU A 87 3.77 -22.96 -31.84
CA GLU A 87 4.01 -21.61 -32.34
C GLU A 87 2.87 -20.67 -31.90
N CYS A 88 1.62 -21.12 -32.04
CA CYS A 88 0.46 -20.40 -31.56
C CYS A 88 0.51 -20.21 -30.02
N ALA A 89 0.85 -21.27 -29.27
CA ALA A 89 0.97 -21.17 -27.82
C ALA A 89 2.04 -20.15 -27.41
N ALA A 90 3.20 -20.16 -28.06
CA ALA A 90 4.29 -19.21 -27.82
C ALA A 90 3.88 -17.77 -28.13
N GLY A 91 3.12 -17.56 -29.21
CA GLY A 91 2.57 -16.26 -29.61
C GLY A 91 1.51 -15.72 -28.65
N LEU A 92 0.72 -16.60 -28.03
CA LEU A 92 -0.36 -16.23 -27.10
C LEU A 92 0.06 -16.24 -25.62
N LEU A 93 1.35 -16.46 -25.30
CA LEU A 93 1.82 -16.49 -23.91
C LEU A 93 1.47 -15.22 -23.12
N GLY A 94 1.56 -14.04 -23.73
CA GLY A 94 1.15 -12.79 -23.06
C GLY A 94 -0.34 -12.79 -22.68
N VAL A 95 -1.20 -13.24 -23.59
CA VAL A 95 -2.64 -13.39 -23.32
C VAL A 95 -2.89 -14.40 -22.20
N ALA A 96 -2.17 -15.53 -22.22
CA ALA A 96 -2.29 -16.56 -21.19
C ALA A 96 -1.81 -16.07 -19.81
N GLN A 97 -0.73 -15.28 -19.75
CA GLN A 97 -0.24 -14.67 -18.50
C GLN A 97 -1.27 -13.71 -17.90
N LEU A 98 -1.81 -12.78 -18.71
CA LEU A 98 -2.82 -11.83 -18.25
C LEU A 98 -4.14 -12.53 -17.89
N GLY A 99 -4.53 -13.56 -18.65
CA GLY A 99 -5.69 -14.39 -18.34
C GLY A 99 -5.52 -15.13 -17.01
N THR A 100 -4.34 -15.69 -16.76
CA THR A 100 -4.02 -16.35 -15.47
C THR A 100 -4.09 -15.34 -14.33
N GLN A 101 -3.51 -14.14 -14.51
CA GLN A 101 -3.58 -13.07 -13.52
C GLN A 101 -5.03 -12.67 -13.20
N TRP A 102 -5.85 -12.50 -14.24
CA TRP A 102 -7.25 -12.15 -14.11
C TRP A 102 -8.05 -13.25 -13.39
N LEU A 103 -7.80 -14.52 -13.70
CA LEU A 103 -8.41 -15.66 -13.03
C LEU A 103 -8.03 -15.71 -11.54
N CYS A 104 -6.74 -15.53 -11.21
CA CYS A 104 -6.28 -15.47 -9.83
C CYS A 104 -6.93 -14.32 -9.05
N PHE A 105 -7.04 -13.13 -9.64
CA PHE A 105 -7.68 -12.00 -8.97
C PHE A 105 -9.20 -12.20 -8.82
N THR A 106 -9.84 -12.81 -9.81
CA THR A 106 -11.26 -13.18 -9.75
C THR A 106 -11.50 -14.25 -8.67
N ALA A 107 -10.60 -15.20 -8.51
CA ALA A 107 -10.66 -16.17 -7.42
C ALA A 107 -10.60 -15.49 -6.05
N ILE A 108 -9.78 -14.43 -5.89
CA ILE A 108 -9.80 -13.61 -4.66
C ILE A 108 -11.17 -12.96 -4.44
N LEU A 109 -11.81 -12.40 -5.47
CA LEU A 109 -13.18 -11.86 -5.35
C LEU A 109 -14.17 -12.95 -4.92
N VAL A 110 -14.11 -14.14 -5.51
CA VAL A 110 -15.00 -15.26 -5.15
C VAL A 110 -14.78 -15.67 -3.70
N LEU A 111 -13.52 -15.85 -3.28
CA LEU A 111 -13.18 -16.17 -1.89
C LEU A 111 -13.65 -15.06 -0.93
N PHE A 112 -13.48 -13.80 -1.32
CA PHE A 112 -13.97 -12.65 -0.56
C PHE A 112 -15.48 -12.73 -0.36
N LEU A 113 -16.26 -13.01 -1.40
CA LEU A 113 -17.73 -13.12 -1.31
C LEU A 113 -18.17 -14.33 -0.47
N ILE A 114 -17.46 -15.46 -0.54
CA ILE A 114 -17.76 -16.67 0.24
C ILE A 114 -17.47 -16.44 1.73
N PHE A 115 -16.28 -15.94 2.06
CA PHE A 115 -15.80 -15.77 3.44
C PHE A 115 -16.16 -14.43 4.06
N PHE A 116 -16.90 -13.55 3.37
CA PHE A 116 -17.37 -12.28 3.92
C PHE A 116 -18.28 -12.47 5.14
N ARG A 117 -18.97 -13.60 5.24
CA ARG A 117 -20.04 -13.84 6.23
C ARG A 117 -19.79 -15.06 7.12
N TYR A 118 -18.56 -15.57 7.16
CA TYR A 118 -18.30 -16.75 7.98
C TYR A 118 -18.22 -16.34 9.45
N ARG A 119 -19.31 -16.60 10.19
CA ARG A 119 -19.50 -16.33 11.62
C ARG A 119 -18.59 -17.21 12.50
N GLU A 120 -18.01 -18.26 11.93
CA GLU A 120 -17.03 -19.16 12.55
C GLU A 120 -15.65 -18.97 11.91
N ALA A 121 -15.10 -17.76 11.98
CA ALA A 121 -13.71 -17.54 11.58
C ALA A 121 -12.77 -18.36 12.48
N ASN A 122 -11.73 -18.97 11.94
CA ASN A 122 -10.71 -19.71 12.71
C ASN A 122 -9.76 -18.77 13.49
N VAL A 123 -10.24 -17.58 13.86
CA VAL A 123 -9.43 -16.48 14.40
C VAL A 123 -10.03 -16.03 15.74
N PRO A 124 -9.21 -15.80 16.79
CA PRO A 124 -9.69 -15.32 18.08
C PRO A 124 -10.52 -14.03 17.96
N GLN A 125 -11.59 -13.92 18.75
CA GLN A 125 -12.56 -12.83 18.68
C GLN A 125 -11.94 -11.44 18.96
N GLU A 126 -10.79 -11.41 19.63
CA GLU A 126 -9.98 -10.23 19.92
C GLU A 126 -9.31 -9.62 18.68
N GLU A 127 -9.01 -10.43 17.65
CA GLU A 127 -8.47 -9.96 16.36
C GLU A 127 -9.56 -9.49 15.38
N LEU A 128 -10.83 -9.79 15.65
CA LEU A 128 -11.99 -9.36 14.85
C LEU A 128 -12.45 -7.93 15.20
N GLY A 129 -11.57 -7.12 15.80
CA GLY A 129 -11.88 -5.80 16.31
C GLY A 129 -12.27 -4.79 15.23
N GLY A 130 -13.57 -4.56 15.07
CA GLY A 130 -14.13 -3.51 14.20
C GLY A 130 -15.63 -3.70 13.96
N GLU A 131 -16.33 -2.66 13.53
CA GLU A 131 -17.69 -2.79 13.01
C GLU A 131 -17.61 -3.55 11.68
N SER A 132 -18.01 -4.83 11.69
CA SER A 132 -17.93 -5.68 10.49
C SER A 132 -18.69 -5.01 9.33
N PRO A 133 -18.09 -4.86 8.14
CA PRO A 133 -18.76 -4.22 7.02
C PRO A 133 -20.06 -4.95 6.70
N ARG A 134 -21.14 -4.18 6.47
CA ARG A 134 -22.48 -4.74 6.22
C ARG A 134 -22.44 -5.68 5.01
N TRP A 135 -23.20 -6.77 5.05
CA TRP A 135 -23.36 -7.70 3.91
C TRP A 135 -23.75 -7.00 2.60
N GLN A 136 -24.42 -5.86 2.72
CA GLN A 136 -24.77 -4.97 1.61
C GLN A 136 -23.53 -4.52 0.83
N THR A 137 -22.41 -4.27 1.50
CA THR A 137 -21.15 -3.85 0.87
C THR A 137 -20.58 -4.97 0.00
N ALA A 138 -20.57 -6.21 0.49
CA ALA A 138 -20.09 -7.35 -0.30
C ALA A 138 -20.97 -7.60 -1.53
N VAL A 139 -22.30 -7.54 -1.36
CA VAL A 139 -23.24 -7.72 -2.48
C VAL A 139 -23.13 -6.58 -3.48
N ALA A 140 -22.96 -5.33 -3.02
CA ALA A 140 -22.72 -4.19 -3.89
C ALA A 140 -21.42 -4.34 -4.68
N VAL A 141 -20.31 -4.71 -4.03
CA VAL A 141 -19.01 -4.92 -4.69
C VAL A 141 -19.10 -6.06 -5.71
N GLY A 142 -19.65 -7.22 -5.33
CA GLY A 142 -19.82 -8.34 -6.24
C GLY A 142 -20.71 -7.99 -7.43
N GLY A 143 -21.85 -7.33 -7.17
CA GLY A 143 -22.79 -6.88 -8.20
C GLY A 143 -22.17 -5.87 -9.16
N LEU A 144 -21.42 -4.89 -8.66
CA LEU A 144 -20.72 -3.90 -9.48
C LEU A 144 -19.62 -4.54 -10.34
N CYS A 145 -18.84 -5.47 -9.79
CA CYS A 145 -17.83 -6.22 -10.55
C CYS A 145 -18.47 -7.03 -11.68
N ILE A 146 -19.57 -7.75 -11.41
CA ILE A 146 -20.31 -8.52 -12.42
C ILE A 146 -20.88 -7.59 -13.49
N LEU A 147 -21.55 -6.51 -13.08
CA LEU A 147 -22.12 -5.53 -14.00
C LEU A 147 -21.04 -4.93 -14.92
N HIS A 148 -19.92 -4.51 -14.35
CA HIS A 148 -18.78 -4.00 -15.11
C HIS A 148 -18.26 -5.04 -16.10
N GLY A 149 -18.07 -6.29 -15.67
CA GLY A 149 -17.64 -7.38 -16.55
C GLY A 149 -18.61 -7.63 -17.71
N LEU A 150 -19.91 -7.66 -17.44
CA LEU A 150 -20.95 -7.80 -18.46
C LEU A 150 -20.96 -6.64 -19.45
N VAL A 151 -20.83 -5.40 -18.97
CA VAL A 151 -20.73 -4.20 -19.82
C VAL A 151 -19.50 -4.27 -20.71
N VAL A 152 -18.34 -4.63 -20.16
CA VAL A 152 -17.09 -4.80 -20.93
C VAL A 152 -17.24 -5.88 -22.00
N ILE A 153 -17.84 -7.04 -21.67
CA ILE A 153 -18.09 -8.12 -22.63
C ILE A 153 -19.04 -7.66 -23.74
N ALA A 154 -20.17 -7.05 -23.38
CA ALA A 154 -21.17 -6.59 -24.34
C ALA A 154 -20.61 -5.54 -25.30
N LEU A 155 -19.95 -4.50 -24.77
CA LEU A 155 -19.33 -3.45 -25.58
C LEU A 155 -18.19 -4.01 -26.44
N THR A 156 -17.35 -4.89 -25.90
CA THR A 156 -16.31 -5.57 -26.68
C THR A 156 -16.91 -6.35 -27.85
N GLY A 157 -18.01 -7.07 -27.64
CA GLY A 157 -18.73 -7.78 -28.70
C GLY A 157 -19.28 -6.83 -29.76
N VAL A 158 -19.88 -5.70 -29.36
CA VAL A 158 -20.37 -4.67 -30.28
C VAL A 158 -19.24 -4.09 -31.12
N PHE A 159 -18.13 -3.68 -30.51
CA PHE A 159 -16.98 -3.17 -31.26
C PHE A 159 -16.32 -4.24 -32.14
N ALA A 160 -16.32 -5.51 -31.71
CA ALA A 160 -15.73 -6.59 -32.50
C ALA A 160 -16.56 -6.97 -33.74
N ILE A 161 -17.88 -6.90 -33.64
CA ILE A 161 -18.80 -7.38 -34.69
C ILE A 161 -19.33 -6.22 -35.55
N ALA A 162 -19.83 -5.16 -34.91
CA ALA A 162 -20.53 -4.07 -35.60
C ALA A 162 -19.60 -2.91 -36.01
N MET A 163 -18.51 -2.68 -35.27
CA MET A 163 -17.59 -1.55 -35.51
C MET A 163 -16.10 -1.95 -35.41
N PRO A 164 -15.63 -2.93 -36.22
CA PRO A 164 -14.29 -3.48 -36.11
C PRO A 164 -13.16 -2.44 -36.30
N ASP A 165 -13.42 -1.39 -37.08
CA ASP A 165 -12.47 -0.28 -37.30
C ASP A 165 -12.20 0.52 -36.01
N GLN A 166 -13.17 0.57 -35.08
CA GLN A 166 -13.04 1.26 -33.81
C GLN A 166 -12.53 0.37 -32.66
N LEU A 167 -12.29 -0.91 -32.92
CA LEU A 167 -11.91 -1.86 -31.88
C LEU A 167 -10.56 -1.51 -31.21
N ASN A 168 -9.63 -0.89 -31.95
CA ASN A 168 -8.38 -0.38 -31.36
C ASN A 168 -8.61 0.82 -30.43
N LEU A 169 -9.58 1.68 -30.74
CA LEU A 169 -9.96 2.78 -29.84
C LEU A 169 -10.55 2.22 -28.55
N TRP A 170 -11.42 1.21 -28.66
CA TRP A 170 -11.96 0.48 -27.51
C TRP A 170 -10.87 -0.18 -26.67
N ALA A 171 -9.88 -0.83 -27.31
CA ALA A 171 -8.73 -1.41 -26.62
C ALA A 171 -7.99 -0.33 -25.81
N ASN A 172 -7.66 0.81 -26.43
CA ASN A 172 -6.97 1.90 -25.74
C ASN A 172 -7.79 2.48 -24.58
N PHE A 173 -9.10 2.62 -24.75
CA PHE A 173 -10.00 3.05 -23.68
C PHE A 173 -9.96 2.08 -22.49
N LEU A 174 -10.07 0.78 -22.74
CA LEU A 174 -9.96 -0.25 -21.69
C LEU A 174 -8.62 -0.18 -20.97
N GLY A 175 -7.53 0.07 -21.70
CA GLY A 175 -6.21 0.16 -21.11
C GLY A 175 -6.04 1.39 -20.20
N VAL A 176 -6.51 2.56 -20.66
CA VAL A 176 -6.54 3.79 -19.85
C VAL A 176 -7.44 3.63 -18.63
N MET A 177 -8.61 3.01 -18.78
CA MET A 177 -9.52 2.71 -17.67
C MET A 177 -8.84 1.83 -16.62
N ALA A 178 -8.16 0.76 -17.04
CA ALA A 178 -7.40 -0.11 -16.14
C ALA A 178 -6.29 0.67 -15.39
N ALA A 179 -5.55 1.53 -16.10
CA ALA A 179 -4.50 2.37 -15.53
C ALA A 179 -5.03 3.37 -14.49
N VAL A 180 -6.15 4.04 -14.78
CA VAL A 180 -6.79 4.99 -13.85
C VAL A 180 -7.29 4.27 -12.60
N LEU A 181 -7.98 3.13 -12.77
CA LEU A 181 -8.46 2.33 -11.63
C LEU A 181 -7.30 1.85 -10.75
N ALA A 182 -6.19 1.40 -11.37
CA ALA A 182 -5.00 1.02 -10.65
C ALA A 182 -4.35 2.22 -9.94
N ALA A 183 -4.29 3.39 -10.57
CA ALA A 183 -3.75 4.59 -9.95
C ALA A 183 -4.57 5.01 -8.73
N ILE A 184 -5.91 4.95 -8.80
CA ILE A 184 -6.81 5.21 -7.67
C ILE A 184 -6.55 4.24 -6.51
N GLN A 185 -6.13 3.01 -6.81
CA GLN A 185 -5.79 2.01 -5.79
C GLN A 185 -4.41 2.28 -5.14
N TYR A 186 -3.40 2.64 -5.93
CA TYR A 186 -2.03 2.81 -5.44
C TYR A 186 -1.73 4.19 -4.83
N ILE A 187 -2.32 5.28 -5.33
CA ILE A 187 -2.05 6.65 -4.85
C ILE A 187 -2.38 6.80 -3.35
N PRO A 188 -3.55 6.36 -2.85
CA PRO A 188 -3.85 6.48 -1.42
C PRO A 188 -2.86 5.70 -0.56
N GLN A 189 -2.38 4.55 -1.04
CA GLN A 189 -1.37 3.76 -0.35
C GLN A 189 -0.02 4.49 -0.29
N ILE A 190 0.43 5.08 -1.40
CA ILE A 190 1.65 5.91 -1.46
C ILE A 190 1.53 7.08 -0.48
N TRP A 191 0.41 7.80 -0.52
CA TRP A 191 0.16 8.94 0.34
C TRP A 191 0.15 8.55 1.82
N MET A 192 -0.53 7.46 2.16
CA MET A 192 -0.61 6.95 3.53
C MET A 192 0.77 6.53 4.04
N THR A 193 1.52 5.75 3.26
CA THR A 193 2.89 5.35 3.63
C THR A 193 3.79 6.55 3.82
N TYR A 194 3.67 7.58 2.98
CA TYR A 194 4.43 8.82 3.13
C TYR A 194 4.08 9.60 4.41
N HIS A 195 2.81 9.64 4.81
CA HIS A 195 2.38 10.39 6.00
C HIS A 195 2.66 9.62 7.31
N LEU A 196 2.44 8.31 7.32
CA LEU A 196 2.65 7.48 8.51
C LEU A 196 4.13 7.26 8.84
N LYS A 197 5.05 7.45 7.87
CA LYS A 197 6.49 7.20 8.02
C LYS A 197 6.84 5.78 8.52
N HIS A 198 5.89 4.85 8.42
CA HIS A 198 6.09 3.44 8.69
C HIS A 198 5.33 2.59 7.67
N VAL A 199 5.88 1.42 7.34
CA VAL A 199 5.15 0.39 6.62
C VAL A 199 4.31 -0.31 7.67
N GLY A 200 2.99 -0.12 7.67
CA GLY A 200 2.09 -0.77 8.63
C GLY A 200 2.06 -2.30 8.45
N SER A 201 0.89 -2.86 8.16
CA SER A 201 0.73 -4.32 7.96
C SER A 201 1.23 -4.84 6.59
N LEU A 202 2.00 -4.05 5.84
CA LEU A 202 2.35 -4.38 4.45
C LEU A 202 3.58 -5.31 4.39
N SER A 203 3.46 -6.41 3.65
CA SER A 203 4.55 -7.39 3.52
C SER A 203 5.63 -6.89 2.56
N ILE A 204 6.70 -6.29 3.11
CA ILE A 204 7.90 -5.91 2.37
C ILE A 204 8.46 -7.08 1.52
N PRO A 205 8.55 -8.34 2.03
CA PRO A 205 9.04 -9.47 1.24
C PRO A 205 8.23 -9.73 -0.03
N MET A 206 6.90 -9.62 0.06
CA MET A 206 6.00 -9.81 -1.08
C MET A 206 6.25 -8.75 -2.16
N MET A 207 6.44 -7.50 -1.76
CA MET A 207 6.73 -6.41 -2.68
C MET A 207 8.10 -6.52 -3.35
N CYS A 208 9.12 -7.01 -2.62
CA CYS A 208 10.47 -7.22 -3.17
C CYS A 208 10.48 -8.25 -4.31
N ILE A 209 9.60 -9.25 -4.27
CA ILE A 209 9.48 -10.24 -5.36
C ILE A 209 8.62 -9.69 -6.50
N GLN A 210 7.51 -9.03 -6.16
CA GLN A 210 6.54 -8.58 -7.17
C GLN A 210 7.00 -7.38 -7.98
N THR A 211 7.66 -6.39 -7.38
CA THR A 211 8.11 -5.19 -8.09
C THR A 211 9.03 -5.51 -9.29
N PRO A 212 10.14 -6.26 -9.11
CA PRO A 212 10.99 -6.63 -10.25
C PRO A 212 10.27 -7.57 -11.23
N GLY A 213 9.42 -8.47 -10.73
CA GLY A 213 8.58 -9.33 -11.58
C GLY A 213 7.63 -8.54 -12.46
N GLY A 214 7.00 -7.48 -11.93
CA GLY A 214 6.10 -6.60 -12.67
C GLY A 214 6.80 -5.77 -13.74
N LEU A 215 8.03 -5.29 -13.47
CA LEU A 215 8.86 -4.61 -14.47
C LEU A 215 9.30 -5.57 -15.59
N LEU A 216 9.75 -6.79 -15.23
CA LEU A 216 10.08 -7.83 -16.20
C LEU A 216 8.86 -8.21 -17.06
N PHE A 217 7.69 -8.27 -16.44
CA PHE A 217 6.44 -8.55 -17.15
C PHE A 217 6.08 -7.44 -18.12
N ALA A 218 6.13 -6.17 -17.70
CA ALA A 218 5.91 -5.03 -18.59
C ALA A 218 6.89 -5.01 -19.76
N ALA A 219 8.19 -5.28 -19.51
CA ALA A 219 9.20 -5.40 -20.55
C ALA A 219 8.90 -6.56 -21.51
N SER A 220 8.47 -7.72 -21.00
CA SER A 220 8.10 -8.86 -21.84
C SER A 220 6.91 -8.56 -22.77
N LEU A 221 5.93 -7.79 -22.29
CA LEU A 221 4.79 -7.34 -23.10
C LEU A 221 5.20 -6.29 -24.13
N PHE A 222 6.11 -5.39 -23.79
CA PHE A 222 6.68 -4.44 -24.74
C PHE A 222 7.41 -5.14 -25.88
N MET A 223 8.25 -6.15 -25.58
CA MET A 223 8.94 -6.92 -26.61
C MET A 223 7.98 -7.67 -27.53
N ARG A 224 6.89 -8.21 -26.97
CA ARG A 224 5.89 -8.98 -27.73
C ARG A 224 4.93 -8.13 -28.56
N LEU A 225 4.45 -7.01 -28.01
CA LEU A 225 3.39 -6.21 -28.63
C LEU A 225 3.91 -4.95 -29.33
N GLY A 226 5.14 -4.53 -29.02
CA GLY A 226 5.74 -3.29 -29.51
C GLY A 226 4.97 -2.04 -29.07
N MET A 227 5.14 -0.97 -29.85
CA MET A 227 4.45 0.31 -29.61
C MET A 227 2.94 0.24 -29.89
N GLU A 228 2.49 -0.68 -30.75
CA GLU A 228 1.07 -0.87 -31.03
C GLU A 228 0.28 -1.39 -29.81
N GLY A 229 0.94 -2.08 -28.88
CA GLY A 229 0.35 -2.55 -27.63
C GLY A 229 0.61 -1.68 -26.41
N TRP A 230 0.90 -0.38 -26.60
CA TRP A 230 1.19 0.54 -25.50
C TRP A 230 0.13 0.53 -24.40
N SER A 231 -1.15 0.44 -24.77
CA SER A 231 -2.25 0.44 -23.83
C SER A 231 -2.30 -0.81 -22.95
N THR A 232 -1.57 -1.87 -23.31
CA THR A 232 -1.41 -3.07 -22.50
C THR A 232 -0.19 -2.96 -21.57
N TRP A 233 1.02 -2.81 -22.11
CA TRP A 233 2.24 -2.86 -21.29
C TRP A 233 2.42 -1.62 -20.39
N ALA A 234 1.87 -0.46 -20.78
CA ALA A 234 2.00 0.76 -19.99
C ALA A 234 1.27 0.67 -18.64
N ILE A 235 0.16 -0.07 -18.56
CA ILE A 235 -0.56 -0.30 -17.29
C ILE A 235 0.37 -1.04 -16.32
N TYR A 236 1.01 -2.12 -16.77
CA TYR A 236 1.88 -2.93 -15.93
C TYR A 236 3.12 -2.15 -15.52
N LEU A 237 3.70 -1.35 -16.42
CA LEU A 237 4.80 -0.45 -16.10
C LEU A 237 4.38 0.57 -15.03
N LEU A 238 3.20 1.20 -15.17
CA LEU A 238 2.66 2.15 -14.20
C LEU A 238 2.48 1.47 -12.83
N THR A 239 1.81 0.32 -12.79
CA THR A 239 1.57 -0.40 -11.52
C THR A 239 2.86 -0.84 -10.84
N ALA A 240 3.84 -1.34 -11.60
CA ALA A 240 5.14 -1.74 -11.07
C ALA A 240 5.94 -0.53 -10.55
N ALA A 241 5.87 0.61 -11.23
CA ALA A 241 6.49 1.86 -10.75
C ALA A 241 5.84 2.36 -9.47
N MET A 242 4.51 2.35 -9.39
CA MET A 242 3.78 2.73 -8.18
C MET A 242 4.07 1.79 -7.01
N GLN A 243 4.04 0.48 -7.24
CA GLN A 243 4.41 -0.52 -6.24
C GLN A 243 5.88 -0.35 -5.79
N GLY A 244 6.78 -0.10 -6.74
CA GLY A 244 8.18 0.19 -6.47
C GLY A 244 8.39 1.44 -5.61
N SER A 245 7.60 2.49 -5.82
CA SER A 245 7.66 3.70 -4.99
C SER A 245 7.26 3.43 -3.54
N VAL A 246 6.22 2.60 -3.30
CA VAL A 246 5.82 2.17 -1.96
C VAL A 246 6.92 1.31 -1.32
N LEU A 247 7.53 0.42 -2.10
CA LEU A 247 8.62 -0.43 -1.62
C LEU A 247 9.84 0.40 -1.21
N ALA A 248 10.22 1.39 -2.03
CA ALA A 248 11.34 2.27 -1.76
C ALA A 248 11.12 3.08 -0.47
N MET A 249 9.95 3.69 -0.32
CA MET A 249 9.58 4.37 0.95
C MET A 249 9.61 3.39 2.12
N GLY A 250 9.12 2.17 1.92
CA GLY A 250 9.05 1.19 2.99
C GLY A 250 10.40 0.70 3.48
N ILE A 251 11.32 0.42 2.56
CA ILE A 251 12.72 0.10 2.88
C ILE A 251 13.37 1.29 3.60
N TYR A 252 13.17 2.51 3.09
CA TYR A 252 13.74 3.72 3.68
C TYR A 252 13.31 3.91 5.14
N TYR A 253 12.01 3.82 5.43
CA TYR A 253 11.52 4.00 6.79
C TYR A 253 11.92 2.88 7.75
N GLU A 254 11.97 1.63 7.29
CA GLU A 254 12.43 0.51 8.12
C GLU A 254 13.92 0.61 8.45
N VAL A 255 14.75 1.05 7.50
CA VAL A 255 16.19 1.29 7.73
C VAL A 255 16.41 2.47 8.69
N ALA A 256 15.65 3.55 8.52
CA ALA A 256 15.73 4.72 9.40
C ALA A 256 15.40 4.35 10.85
N ARG A 257 14.31 3.61 11.07
CA ARG A 257 13.89 3.12 12.40
C ARG A 257 14.96 2.24 13.06
N ARG A 258 15.55 1.29 12.32
CA ARG A 258 16.62 0.43 12.85
C ARG A 258 17.87 1.21 13.23
N SER A 259 18.20 2.26 12.47
CA SER A 259 19.33 3.13 12.77
C SER A 259 19.12 3.91 14.07
N GLU A 260 17.90 4.40 14.31
CA GLU A 260 17.52 5.06 15.57
C GLU A 260 17.57 4.09 16.76
N GLU A 261 17.02 2.88 16.61
CA GLU A 261 17.09 1.83 17.65
C GLU A 261 18.54 1.44 17.98
N TYR A 262 19.39 1.30 16.97
CA TYR A 262 20.81 1.00 17.16
C TYR A 262 21.53 2.13 17.90
N ALA A 263 21.29 3.39 17.53
CA ALA A 263 21.86 4.56 18.22
C ALA A 263 21.45 4.63 19.71
N HIS A 264 20.19 4.31 20.03
CA HIS A 264 19.71 4.22 21.41
C HIS A 264 20.32 3.04 22.18
N SER A 265 20.54 1.90 21.53
CA SER A 265 21.20 0.75 22.15
C SER A 265 22.68 1.02 22.47
N TYR A 266 23.38 1.75 21.60
CA TYR A 266 24.78 2.13 21.78
C TYR A 266 24.97 3.17 22.89
N THR A 267 24.04 4.12 23.03
CA THR A 267 24.05 5.09 24.14
C THR A 267 23.75 4.43 25.49
N SER A 268 22.97 3.35 25.52
CA SER A 268 22.73 2.58 26.75
C SER A 268 23.89 1.63 27.12
N SER A 269 24.72 1.21 26.16
CA SER A 269 25.84 0.29 26.37
C SER A 269 27.20 0.98 26.55
N ALA A 270 27.26 2.31 26.43
CA ALA A 270 28.43 3.09 26.80
C ALA A 270 28.78 2.85 28.28
N PRO A 271 30.07 2.64 28.63
CA PRO A 271 30.47 2.33 30.00
C PRO A 271 30.00 3.44 30.95
N GLN A 272 29.29 3.04 32.00
CA GLN A 272 28.87 3.95 33.06
C GLN A 272 30.11 4.62 33.66
N SER A 273 30.12 5.95 33.67
CA SER A 273 31.08 6.73 34.46
C SER A 273 31.04 6.23 35.91
N PRO A 274 32.20 6.03 36.57
CA PRO A 274 32.26 5.47 37.91
C PRO A 274 31.83 6.53 38.93
N ILE A 275 30.53 6.77 39.05
CA ILE A 275 29.96 7.50 40.19
C ILE A 275 28.81 6.64 40.74
N GLU A 276 29.00 6.28 42.01
CA GLU A 276 28.28 5.32 42.86
C GLU A 276 26.76 5.17 42.64
N HIS A 277 26.35 3.90 42.56
CA HIS A 277 24.95 3.47 42.63
C HIS A 277 24.45 3.50 44.08
N HIS A 278 23.57 4.46 44.39
CA HIS A 278 22.54 4.25 45.42
C HIS A 278 21.19 3.97 44.74
N ALA A 279 20.70 2.75 44.94
CA ALA A 279 19.41 2.29 44.43
C ALA A 279 18.27 3.17 44.96
N THR A 280 17.60 3.88 44.05
CA THR A 280 16.31 4.54 44.32
C THR A 280 15.21 3.92 43.46
N PRO A 281 14.00 3.71 44.01
CA PRO A 281 12.92 3.03 43.30
C PRO A 281 12.39 3.90 42.14
N GLN A 282 12.26 3.27 40.98
CA GLN A 282 11.93 3.86 39.70
C GLN A 282 10.46 4.32 39.65
N ARG A 283 10.21 5.64 39.48
CA ARG A 283 8.87 6.20 39.23
C ARG A 283 8.50 6.08 37.74
N PRO A 284 7.19 6.04 37.39
CA PRO A 284 6.73 5.90 36.02
C PRO A 284 7.19 7.07 35.13
N TYR A 285 7.56 6.74 33.90
CA TYR A 285 8.04 7.62 32.85
C TYR A 285 6.96 8.63 32.43
N ALA A 286 7.17 9.92 32.73
CA ALA A 286 6.48 11.02 32.07
C ALA A 286 7.33 11.50 30.87
N PRO A 287 6.72 11.89 29.73
CA PRO A 287 7.46 12.30 28.54
C PRO A 287 8.27 13.57 28.83
N ARG A 288 9.58 13.49 28.58
CA ARG A 288 10.54 14.58 28.78
C ARG A 288 10.18 15.81 27.95
N THR A 289 9.97 16.93 28.61
CA THR A 289 10.27 18.25 28.06
C THR A 289 11.58 18.74 28.68
N TYR A 290 12.61 18.80 27.84
CA TYR A 290 13.90 19.49 28.00
C TYR A 290 14.36 19.83 29.43
N SER A 291 15.35 19.08 29.90
CA SER A 291 16.08 19.28 31.15
C SER A 291 17.11 20.41 31.04
N GLU A 292 16.69 21.67 30.89
CA GLU A 292 17.54 22.80 31.31
C GLU A 292 17.34 22.97 32.82
N GLY A 293 18.29 22.51 33.63
CA GLY A 293 18.25 22.65 35.10
C GLY A 293 18.75 21.44 35.89
N TRP A 294 18.82 20.25 35.27
CA TRP A 294 19.29 19.04 35.96
C TRP A 294 20.78 19.08 36.34
N GLU A 295 21.58 19.90 35.66
CA GLU A 295 23.02 20.04 35.94
C GLU A 295 23.32 20.80 37.25
N ARG A 296 22.35 21.57 37.79
CA ARG A 296 22.53 22.36 39.04
C ARG A 296 21.68 21.89 40.22
N GLY A 297 20.94 20.79 40.10
CA GLY A 297 20.12 20.25 41.20
C GLY A 297 18.86 21.06 41.54
N LEU A 298 18.47 22.01 40.70
CA LEU A 298 17.28 22.83 40.90
C LEU A 298 15.99 22.04 40.57
N PRO A 299 14.87 22.28 41.29
CA PRO A 299 13.61 21.59 41.06
C PRO A 299 13.03 21.87 39.67
N GLY A 300 12.15 20.97 39.23
CA GLY A 300 11.41 21.13 37.97
C GLY A 300 10.40 22.30 38.01
N PRO A 301 9.83 22.67 36.86
CA PRO A 301 8.89 23.79 36.76
C PRO A 301 7.65 23.63 37.65
N PHE A 302 7.06 24.77 38.05
CA PHE A 302 5.86 24.88 38.89
C PHE A 302 6.07 24.37 40.31
N THR A 303 7.23 24.66 40.89
CA THR A 303 7.46 24.38 42.31
C THR A 303 6.67 25.36 43.16
N GLY A 304 6.02 24.90 44.22
CA GLY A 304 5.15 25.75 45.04
C GLY A 304 5.88 26.83 45.86
N HIS A 305 7.20 26.73 45.99
CA HIS A 305 8.07 27.62 46.77
C HIS A 305 9.48 27.70 46.15
N PRO A 306 9.65 28.34 44.99
CA PRO A 306 10.95 28.42 44.28
C PRO A 306 12.05 29.07 45.15
N GLU A 307 11.69 30.03 45.99
CA GLU A 307 12.54 30.72 46.96
C GLU A 307 13.20 29.78 47.98
N ARG A 308 12.64 28.58 48.18
CA ARG A 308 13.18 27.60 49.14
C ARG A 308 14.27 26.70 48.54
N TYR A 309 14.38 26.69 47.22
CA TYR A 309 15.27 25.80 46.48
C TYR A 309 16.39 26.55 45.75
N ALA A 310 16.28 27.86 45.61
CA ALA A 310 17.34 28.72 45.11
C ALA A 310 18.40 28.95 46.21
N GLU A 311 19.66 28.67 45.92
CA GLU A 311 20.78 28.98 46.83
C GLU A 311 21.31 30.41 46.61
N THR A 312 21.13 30.94 45.40
CA THR A 312 21.50 32.31 45.00
C THR A 312 20.30 33.04 44.36
N GLU A 313 20.34 34.38 44.30
CA GLU A 313 19.33 35.16 43.57
C GLU A 313 19.30 34.80 42.07
N GLU A 314 20.46 34.50 41.48
CA GLU A 314 20.57 34.08 40.08
C GLU A 314 19.88 32.73 39.84
N ASP A 315 19.91 31.81 40.82
CA ASP A 315 19.16 30.55 40.73
C ASP A 315 17.66 30.77 40.81
N LEU A 316 17.19 31.78 41.56
CA LEU A 316 15.78 32.11 41.65
C LEU A 316 15.28 32.69 40.32
N ASP A 317 16.01 33.65 39.77
CA ASP A 317 15.72 34.26 38.47
C ASP A 317 15.69 33.19 37.35
N ASP A 318 16.64 32.26 37.35
CA ASP A 318 16.71 31.14 36.41
C ASP A 318 15.52 30.16 36.54
N ILE A 319 14.98 29.98 37.76
CA ILE A 319 13.78 29.16 37.99
C ILE A 319 12.56 29.88 37.42
N GLU A 320 12.40 31.17 37.72
CA GLU A 320 11.26 31.98 37.26
C GLU A 320 11.23 32.11 35.73
N GLU A 321 12.36 32.42 35.09
CA GLU A 321 12.45 32.56 33.63
C GLU A 321 12.13 31.24 32.90
N ARG A 322 12.50 30.11 33.51
CA ARG A 322 12.18 28.77 32.99
C ARG A 322 10.69 28.48 33.05
N GLU A 323 10.04 28.85 34.15
CA GLU A 323 8.59 28.73 34.32
C GLU A 323 7.85 29.59 33.29
N GLU A 324 8.26 30.84 33.09
CA GLU A 324 7.69 31.73 32.08
C GLU A 324 7.83 31.17 30.65
N ARG A 325 9.02 30.64 30.30
CA ARG A 325 9.28 30.00 29.01
C ARG A 325 8.43 28.75 28.80
N ALA A 326 8.09 28.02 29.85
CA ALA A 326 7.22 26.83 29.79
C ALA A 326 5.74 27.25 29.63
N ILE A 327 5.28 28.23 30.40
CA ILE A 327 3.92 28.80 30.30
C ILE A 327 3.66 29.33 28.89
N ALA A 328 4.63 30.03 28.29
CA ALA A 328 4.50 30.58 26.94
C ALA A 328 4.36 29.53 25.83
N ARG A 329 4.84 28.30 26.06
CA ARG A 329 4.82 27.20 25.08
C ARG A 329 3.71 26.17 25.35
N GLU A 330 2.95 26.35 26.42
CA GLU A 330 1.93 25.40 26.84
C GLU A 330 0.68 25.49 25.94
N ASN A 331 0.34 24.37 25.32
CA ASN A 331 -0.76 24.24 24.36
C ASN A 331 -1.92 23.40 24.90
N GLN A 332 -1.79 22.83 26.09
CA GLN A 332 -2.87 22.10 26.73
C GLN A 332 -4.04 23.04 27.08
N PRO A 333 -5.31 22.64 26.81
CA PRO A 333 -6.47 23.53 26.93
C PRO A 333 -6.65 24.20 28.29
N LEU A 334 -6.21 23.54 29.36
CA LEU A 334 -6.32 24.03 30.74
C LEU A 334 -5.21 25.01 31.11
N LEU A 335 -3.99 24.80 30.63
CA LEU A 335 -2.77 25.49 31.10
C LEU A 335 -2.22 26.50 30.10
N ARG A 336 -2.77 26.55 28.89
CA ARG A 336 -2.41 27.56 27.88
C ARG A 336 -2.53 29.00 28.43
N PRO A 337 -1.78 29.97 27.91
CA PRO A 337 -1.95 31.37 28.26
C PRO A 337 -3.43 31.82 28.16
N GLY A 338 -3.99 32.28 29.29
CA GLY A 338 -5.41 32.66 29.43
C GLY A 338 -6.40 31.54 29.82
N GLY A 339 -5.92 30.28 29.88
CA GLY A 339 -6.64 29.10 30.36
C GLY A 339 -7.06 29.18 31.82
N ILE A 340 -7.90 28.23 32.25
CA ILE A 340 -8.42 28.19 33.64
C ILE A 340 -7.30 27.83 34.63
N GLY A 341 -6.33 27.01 34.23
CA GLY A 341 -5.17 26.67 35.06
C GLY A 341 -3.98 27.62 34.89
N ASN A 342 -4.13 28.77 34.21
CA ASN A 342 -3.05 29.73 34.04
C ASN A 342 -2.74 30.42 35.40
N PRO A 343 -1.53 30.27 35.96
CA PRO A 343 -1.17 30.86 37.27
C PRO A 343 -1.21 32.39 37.28
N HIS A 344 -1.04 33.05 36.13
CA HIS A 344 -1.13 34.52 36.03
C HIS A 344 -2.55 35.06 35.81
N LYS A 345 -3.57 34.20 35.87
CA LYS A 345 -4.96 34.62 35.74
C LYS A 345 -5.49 35.08 37.09
N ASN A 346 -5.61 36.39 37.27
CA ASN A 346 -6.23 36.98 38.46
C ASN A 346 -7.72 36.59 38.53
N TYR A 347 -8.04 35.69 39.46
CA TYR A 347 -9.42 35.37 39.81
C TYR A 347 -9.96 36.46 40.74
N HIS A 348 -10.70 37.42 40.19
CA HIS A 348 -11.50 38.32 41.02
C HIS A 348 -12.63 37.52 41.68
N SER A 349 -12.42 37.07 42.92
CA SER A 349 -13.49 36.55 43.75
C SER A 349 -14.42 37.72 44.11
N THR A 350 -15.53 37.82 43.39
CA THR A 350 -16.61 38.73 43.77
C THR A 350 -17.29 38.14 45.01
N SER A 351 -16.84 38.56 46.19
CA SER A 351 -17.58 38.37 47.42
C SER A 351 -18.88 39.19 47.31
N ARG A 352 -20.01 38.51 47.07
CA ARG A 352 -21.34 39.06 47.34
C ARG A 352 -21.72 38.63 48.76
N HIS A 353 -21.75 39.59 49.67
CA HIS A 353 -22.56 39.52 50.88
C HIS A 353 -24.01 39.82 50.57
#